data_AF-A0A9Q2BW30-F1
#
_entry.id   AF-A0A9Q2BW30-F1
#
_cell.length_a   1.000
_cell.length_b   1.000
_cell.length_c   1.000
_cell.angle_alpha   90.00
_cell.angle_beta   90.00
_cell.angle_gamma   90.00
#
_symmetry.space_group_name_H-M   'P 1'
#
loop_
_entity.id
_entity.type
_entity.pdbx_description
1 polymer ?
#
loop_
_entity_poly.entity_id
_entity_poly.type
_entity_poly.pdbx_seq_one_letter_code
_entity_poly.pdbx_strand_id
1 'polypeptide(L)'
;MIPHLFTAFSGPLSAVTKDSQPLSRVIIQEGVPSRERLHGAAAEPVVYMIGQHVVGGFYRANAGRGVDEHLNAPGAVFSPMLPVDQSSQSRSLSLRTTDEEPNRFYLYGVVGQLAALAASDELKAAQAEAPSALEFA
;
A
#
# COMPACT_ATOMS: atom_id res chain seq x y z
N MET A 1 -4.31 -13.33 9.39
CA MET A 1 -5.08 -12.20 9.96
C MET A 1 -4.34 -11.69 11.21
N ILE A 2 -3.75 -10.49 11.17
CA ILE A 2 -3.25 -9.83 12.39
C ILE A 2 -4.50 -9.31 13.12
N PRO A 3 -4.97 -9.95 14.21
CA PRO A 3 -6.36 -9.77 14.66
C PRO A 3 -6.66 -8.41 15.33
N HIS A 4 -5.67 -7.52 15.44
CA HIS A 4 -5.76 -6.34 16.31
C HIS A 4 -5.70 -5.00 15.57
N LEU A 5 -5.56 -4.98 14.23
CA LEU A 5 -5.40 -3.72 13.49
C LEU A 5 -6.66 -3.25 12.75
N PHE A 6 -7.65 -4.13 12.54
CA PHE A 6 -8.86 -3.78 11.79
C PHE A 6 -10.10 -4.44 12.40
N THR A 7 -11.16 -3.67 12.60
CA THR A 7 -12.47 -4.20 13.00
C THR A 7 -13.24 -4.62 11.76
N ALA A 8 -13.42 -5.92 11.58
CA ALA A 8 -14.27 -6.48 10.54
C ALA A 8 -15.67 -6.78 11.10
N PHE A 9 -16.71 -6.22 10.49
CA PHE A 9 -18.10 -6.57 10.80
C PHE A 9 -18.61 -7.57 9.75
N SER A 10 -19.23 -8.65 10.21
CA SER A 10 -19.82 -9.71 9.36
C SER A 10 -21.31 -9.84 9.69
N GLY A 11 -22.17 -9.75 8.67
CA GLY A 11 -23.63 -9.81 8.79
C GLY A 11 -24.33 -9.31 7.52
N PRO A 12 -25.65 -9.53 7.35
CA PRO A 12 -26.37 -9.00 6.20
C PRO A 12 -26.39 -7.47 6.25
N LEU A 13 -25.64 -6.85 5.34
CA LEU A 13 -25.61 -5.39 5.18
C LEU A 13 -26.52 -5.02 4.00
N SER A 14 -27.31 -3.96 4.17
CA SER A 14 -28.24 -3.46 3.15
C SER A 14 -27.56 -2.67 2.02
N ALA A 15 -26.24 -2.56 2.04
CA ALA A 15 -25.44 -1.88 1.02
C ALA A 15 -24.89 -2.87 -0.02
N VAL A 16 -24.63 -2.37 -1.23
CA VAL A 16 -24.01 -3.13 -2.33
C VAL A 16 -22.64 -2.57 -2.68
N THR A 17 -21.77 -3.41 -3.23
CA THR A 17 -20.46 -2.97 -3.76
C THR A 17 -20.63 -2.12 -5.03
N LYS A 18 -19.53 -1.53 -5.54
CA LYS A 18 -19.54 -0.80 -6.82
C LYS A 18 -20.03 -1.64 -8.00
N ASP A 19 -19.97 -2.96 -7.88
CA ASP A 19 -20.43 -3.93 -8.88
C ASP A 19 -21.84 -4.49 -8.57
N SER A 20 -22.62 -3.82 -7.72
CA SER A 20 -23.98 -4.21 -7.29
C SER A 20 -24.06 -5.57 -6.58
N GLN A 21 -22.97 -6.07 -6.00
CA GLN A 21 -22.99 -7.31 -5.23
C GLN A 21 -23.37 -7.06 -3.77
N PRO A 22 -24.09 -8.00 -3.11
CA PRO A 22 -24.39 -7.90 -1.69
C PRO A 22 -23.11 -7.76 -0.85
N LEU A 23 -23.08 -6.78 0.05
CA LEU A 23 -21.94 -6.56 0.92
C LEU A 23 -21.92 -7.60 2.05
N SER A 24 -20.90 -8.47 2.05
CA SER A 24 -20.77 -9.56 3.02
C SER A 24 -19.88 -9.22 4.22
N ARG A 25 -18.99 -8.23 4.07
CA ARG A 25 -18.03 -7.82 5.09
C ARG A 25 -17.69 -6.34 4.94
N VAL A 26 -17.54 -5.66 6.07
CA VAL A 26 -17.01 -4.29 6.15
C VAL A 26 -15.73 -4.29 6.96
N ILE A 27 -14.73 -3.57 6.46
CA ILE A 27 -13.49 -3.28 7.16
C ILE A 27 -13.49 -1.79 7.46
N ILE A 28 -13.30 -1.44 8.74
CA ILE A 28 -13.06 -0.05 9.15
C ILE A 28 -11.56 0.11 9.42
N GLN A 29 -10.97 1.15 8.85
CA GLN A 29 -9.54 1.44 8.95
C GLN A 29 -9.34 2.90 9.37
N GLU A 30 -8.28 3.14 10.13
CA GLU A 30 -7.81 4.50 10.37
C GLU A 30 -7.40 5.15 9.04
N GLY A 31 -7.81 6.41 8.83
CA GLY A 31 -7.39 7.19 7.68
C GLY A 31 -5.99 7.77 7.87
N VAL A 32 -5.11 7.58 6.89
CA VAL A 32 -3.74 8.14 6.90
C VAL A 32 -3.65 9.31 5.89
N PRO A 33 -3.41 10.56 6.33
CA PRO A 33 -3.34 11.70 5.42
C PRO A 33 -2.09 11.69 4.53
N SER A 34 -2.27 12.00 3.25
CA SER A 34 -1.21 12.22 2.26
C SER A 34 -0.50 13.56 2.49
N ARG A 35 0.76 13.51 2.95
CA ARG A 35 1.56 14.73 3.19
C ARG A 35 2.47 15.12 2.03
N GLU A 36 2.78 14.19 1.14
CA GLU A 36 3.63 14.51 -0.01
C GLU A 36 2.90 15.40 -1.01
N ARG A 37 3.69 16.23 -1.69
CA ARG A 37 3.19 17.19 -2.67
C ARG A 37 3.97 17.06 -3.96
N LEU A 38 3.24 16.98 -5.06
CA LEU A 38 3.79 17.07 -6.41
C LEU A 38 3.15 18.25 -7.12
N HIS A 39 3.93 19.29 -7.41
CA HIS A 39 3.45 20.54 -8.00
C HIS A 39 2.24 21.15 -7.24
N GLY A 40 2.24 21.04 -5.90
CA GLY A 40 1.16 21.55 -5.03
C GLY A 40 -0.03 20.59 -4.85
N ALA A 41 -0.19 19.58 -5.71
CA ALA A 41 -1.21 18.55 -5.55
C ALA A 41 -0.83 17.56 -4.44
N ALA A 42 -1.81 17.01 -3.73
CA ALA A 42 -1.58 15.90 -2.81
C ALA A 42 -1.04 14.70 -3.60
N ALA A 43 -0.02 14.04 -3.06
CA ALA A 43 0.64 12.92 -3.69
C ALA A 43 0.89 11.78 -2.69
N GLU A 44 0.90 10.56 -3.20
CA GLU A 44 1.25 9.36 -2.45
C GLU A 44 2.24 8.49 -3.24
N PRO A 45 3.24 7.89 -2.56
CA PRO A 45 4.22 7.02 -3.19
C PRO A 45 3.60 5.64 -3.49
N VAL A 46 3.87 5.11 -4.68
CA VAL A 46 3.52 3.75 -5.09
C VAL A 46 4.80 2.98 -5.36
N VAL A 47 4.98 1.85 -4.67
CA VAL A 47 6.16 0.99 -4.77
C VAL A 47 5.80 -0.30 -5.49
N TYR A 48 6.60 -0.67 -6.50
CA TYR A 48 6.49 -1.94 -7.20
C TYR A 48 7.53 -2.94 -6.69
N MET A 49 7.10 -4.19 -6.52
CA MET A 49 7.94 -5.30 -6.09
C MET A 49 7.81 -6.50 -7.02
N ILE A 50 8.92 -7.23 -7.21
CA ILE A 50 8.94 -8.56 -7.82
C ILE A 50 9.52 -9.53 -6.79
N GLY A 51 8.66 -10.43 -6.30
CA GLY A 51 8.96 -11.21 -5.10
C GLY A 51 9.24 -10.29 -3.91
N GLN A 52 10.38 -10.48 -3.24
CA GLN A 52 10.82 -9.68 -2.09
C GLN A 52 11.59 -8.40 -2.47
N HIS A 53 11.81 -8.14 -3.75
CA HIS A 53 12.67 -7.06 -4.22
C HIS A 53 11.85 -5.86 -4.67
N VAL A 54 12.21 -4.68 -4.17
CA VAL A 54 11.71 -3.40 -4.67
C VAL A 54 12.38 -3.12 -6.02
N VAL A 55 11.56 -2.92 -7.06
CA VAL A 55 12.05 -2.73 -8.43
C VAL A 55 11.84 -1.30 -8.95
N GLY A 56 11.07 -0.49 -8.25
CA GLY A 56 10.80 0.89 -8.64
C GLY A 56 9.52 1.43 -8.02
N GLY A 57 9.08 2.58 -8.51
CA GLY A 57 7.86 3.23 -8.04
C GLY A 57 7.56 4.51 -8.78
N PHE A 58 6.44 5.12 -8.43
CA PHE A 58 6.02 6.42 -8.93
C PHE A 58 5.22 7.16 -7.86
N TYR A 59 5.05 8.46 -8.06
CA TYR A 59 4.07 9.26 -7.31
C TYR A 59 2.74 9.26 -8.04
N ARG A 60 1.66 8.95 -7.31
CA ARG A 60 0.30 9.26 -7.73
C ARG A 60 -0.11 10.57 -7.09
N ALA A 61 -0.45 11.57 -7.90
CA ALA A 61 -0.89 12.88 -7.42
C ALA A 61 -2.27 13.24 -7.95
N ASN A 62 -3.05 13.99 -7.18
CA ASN A 62 -4.37 14.45 -7.61
C ASN A 62 -4.64 15.88 -7.09
N ALA A 63 -4.76 16.84 -8.01
CA ALA A 63 -4.99 18.25 -7.66
C ALA A 63 -6.44 18.54 -7.24
N GLY A 64 -7.39 17.67 -7.62
CA GLY A 64 -8.80 17.79 -7.27
C GLY A 64 -9.17 17.08 -5.96
N ARG A 65 -8.18 16.60 -5.18
CA ARG A 65 -8.38 15.85 -3.94
C ARG A 65 -7.59 16.45 -2.78
N GLY A 66 -8.20 16.42 -1.60
CA GLY A 66 -7.60 16.76 -0.32
C GLY A 66 -6.61 15.71 0.16
N VAL A 67 -5.92 16.03 1.26
CA VAL A 67 -4.91 15.14 1.86
C VAL A 67 -5.51 13.92 2.55
N ASP A 68 -6.78 13.99 2.93
CA ASP A 68 -7.57 12.98 3.61
C ASP A 68 -8.49 12.19 2.66
N GLU A 69 -8.36 12.42 1.35
CA GLU A 69 -9.14 11.75 0.32
C GLU A 69 -8.33 10.70 -0.45
N HIS A 70 -9.02 9.72 -1.03
CA HIS A 70 -8.41 8.72 -1.90
C HIS A 70 -7.97 9.35 -3.24
N LEU A 71 -6.66 9.37 -3.49
CA LEU A 71 -6.09 10.06 -4.67
C LEU A 71 -6.24 9.26 -5.97
N ASN A 72 -6.50 7.95 -5.91
CA ASN A 72 -6.84 7.12 -7.07
C ASN A 72 -8.30 7.36 -7.52
N ALA A 73 -8.51 8.55 -8.06
CA ALA A 73 -9.79 9.05 -8.56
C ALA A 73 -9.55 9.73 -9.93
N PRO A 74 -10.62 10.03 -10.70
CA PRO A 74 -10.48 10.80 -11.93
C PRO A 74 -9.64 12.07 -11.72
N GLY A 75 -8.76 12.38 -12.69
CA GLY A 75 -7.82 13.50 -12.60
C GLY A 75 -6.48 13.17 -11.93
N ALA A 76 -6.26 11.92 -11.49
CA ALA A 76 -4.96 11.48 -11.00
C ALA A 76 -3.89 11.53 -12.10
N VAL A 77 -2.68 11.98 -11.72
CA VAL A 77 -1.48 12.05 -12.56
C VAL A 77 -0.38 11.19 -11.93
N PHE A 78 0.41 10.55 -12.78
CA PHE A 78 1.48 9.65 -12.37
C PHE A 78 2.83 10.24 -12.77
N SER A 79 3.71 10.44 -11.80
CA SER A 79 5.05 10.98 -12.03
C SER A 79 6.11 9.98 -11.59
N PRO A 80 7.10 9.66 -12.44
CA PRO A 80 8.20 8.79 -12.06
C PRO A 80 8.88 9.29 -10.79
N MET A 81 9.16 8.39 -9.85
CA MET A 81 10.24 8.65 -8.90
C MET A 81 11.54 8.59 -9.70
N LEU A 82 12.41 9.59 -9.55
CA LEU A 82 13.69 9.64 -10.28
C LEU A 82 14.43 8.29 -10.19
N PRO A 83 15.21 7.91 -11.22
CA PRO A 83 15.78 6.57 -11.32
C PRO A 83 16.53 6.21 -10.05
N VAL A 84 16.28 4.99 -9.58
CA VAL A 84 17.09 4.35 -8.55
C VAL A 84 18.51 4.22 -9.13
N ASP A 85 19.37 5.21 -8.91
CA ASP A 85 20.80 4.99 -9.08
C ASP A 85 21.24 3.94 -8.04
N GLN A 86 22.43 3.37 -8.23
CA GLN A 86 22.92 2.36 -7.28
C GLN A 86 23.13 2.94 -5.85
N SER A 87 23.18 4.27 -5.69
CA SER A 87 23.25 4.95 -4.40
C SER A 87 21.89 5.05 -3.68
N SER A 88 20.77 4.97 -4.40
CA SER A 88 19.41 4.97 -3.83
C SER A 88 18.92 3.58 -3.43
N GLN A 89 19.66 2.52 -3.79
CA GLN A 89 19.61 1.21 -3.12
C GLN A 89 20.52 1.13 -1.88
N SER A 90 21.28 2.20 -1.60
CA SER A 90 22.05 2.25 -0.37
C SER A 90 21.09 2.09 0.80
N ARG A 91 21.22 0.99 1.52
CA ARG A 91 20.56 0.73 2.82
C ARG A 91 21.03 1.69 3.91
N SER A 92 21.80 2.71 3.53
CA SER A 92 22.27 3.74 4.42
C SER A 92 21.08 4.60 4.85
N LEU A 93 20.43 4.17 5.92
CA LEU A 93 19.90 5.07 6.93
C LEU A 93 21.09 5.76 7.61
N SER A 94 21.89 6.48 6.84
CA SER A 94 22.81 7.42 7.41
C SER A 94 21.96 8.52 8.02
N LEU A 95 21.69 8.41 9.32
CA LEU A 95 21.44 9.55 10.21
C LEU A 95 22.71 10.42 10.29
N ARG A 96 23.40 10.61 9.16
CA ARG A 96 24.60 11.43 9.07
C ARG A 96 24.14 12.86 9.18
N THR A 97 24.82 13.59 10.04
CA THR A 97 24.60 14.96 10.45
C THR A 97 24.97 15.97 9.36
N THR A 98 24.67 15.67 8.09
CA THR A 98 24.97 16.50 6.92
C THR A 98 23.69 16.67 6.12
N ASP A 99 23.48 17.83 5.49
CA ASP A 99 22.28 18.35 4.80
C ASP A 99 21.63 17.48 3.69
N GLU A 100 21.90 16.18 3.63
CA GLU A 100 21.28 15.26 2.67
C GLU A 100 19.92 14.77 3.20
N GLU A 101 18.86 14.99 2.42
CA GLU A 101 17.54 14.45 2.75
C GLU A 101 17.62 12.92 2.88
N PRO A 102 16.97 12.31 3.90
CA PRO A 102 16.87 10.87 4.01
C PRO A 102 16.37 10.26 2.70
N ASN A 103 16.93 9.13 2.29
CA ASN A 103 16.44 8.40 1.13
C ASN A 103 15.01 7.90 1.36
N ARG A 104 14.03 8.73 0.99
CA ARG A 104 12.60 8.47 1.13
C ARG A 104 12.17 7.23 0.35
N PHE A 105 12.80 6.98 -0.79
CA PHE A 105 12.52 5.78 -1.58
C PHE A 105 12.88 4.50 -0.83
N TYR A 106 14.01 4.48 -0.11
CA TYR A 106 14.37 3.36 0.77
C TYR A 106 13.33 3.14 1.87
N LEU A 107 12.86 4.21 2.51
CA LEU A 107 11.82 4.12 3.56
C LEU A 107 10.50 3.55 3.01
N TYR A 108 10.07 4.00 1.83
CA TYR A 108 8.88 3.44 1.17
C TYR A 108 9.07 1.98 0.80
N GLY A 109 10.28 1.62 0.35
CA GLY A 109 10.67 0.24 0.09
C GLY A 109 10.53 -0.66 1.32
N VAL A 110 11.04 -0.23 2.48
CA VAL A 110 10.93 -0.98 3.74
C VAL A 110 9.46 -1.20 4.13
N VAL A 111 8.62 -0.16 4.05
CA VAL A 111 7.18 -0.27 4.34
C VAL A 111 6.49 -1.23 3.35
N GLY A 112 6.82 -1.14 2.06
CA GLY A 112 6.31 -2.04 1.04
C GLY A 112 6.68 -3.50 1.31
N GLN A 113 7.93 -3.76 1.74
CA GLN A 113 8.39 -5.10 2.09
C GLN A 113 7.67 -5.67 3.33
N LEU A 114 7.42 -4.85 4.35
CA LEU A 114 6.63 -5.25 5.52
C LEU A 114 5.19 -5.59 5.12
N ALA A 115 4.58 -4.81 4.22
CA ALA A 115 3.25 -5.10 3.69
C ALA A 115 3.22 -6.41 2.89
N ALA A 116 4.23 -6.67 2.06
CA ALA A 116 4.35 -7.94 1.33
C ALA A 116 4.56 -9.14 2.27
N LEU A 117 5.33 -8.98 3.34
CA LEU A 117 5.51 -10.02 4.35
C LEU A 117 4.17 -10.35 5.04
N ALA A 118 3.44 -9.33 5.48
CA ALA A 118 2.12 -9.52 6.08
C ALA A 118 1.13 -10.21 5.12
N ALA A 119 1.13 -9.81 3.84
CA ALA A 119 0.31 -10.44 2.81
C ALA A 119 0.72 -11.91 2.56
N SER A 120 2.02 -12.22 2.61
CA SER A 120 2.52 -13.60 2.48
C SER A 120 2.01 -14.48 3.62
N ASP A 121 2.03 -13.97 4.85
CA ASP A 121 1.55 -14.72 6.02
C ASP A 121 0.03 -14.90 5.99
N GLU A 122 -0.72 -13.89 5.52
CA GLU A 122 -2.16 -14.02 5.29
C GLU A 122 -2.49 -15.07 4.21
N LEU A 123 -1.77 -15.08 3.09
CA LEU A 123 -1.94 -16.08 2.03
C LEU A 123 -1.66 -17.49 2.54
N LYS A 124 -0.58 -17.70 3.32
CA LYS A 124 -0.26 -19.00 3.92
C LYS A 124 -1.39 -19.47 4.86
N ALA A 125 -1.92 -18.57 5.69
CA ALA A 125 -3.02 -18.90 6.59
C ALA A 125 -4.30 -19.28 5.80
N ALA A 126 -4.65 -18.52 4.77
CA ALA A 126 -5.80 -18.81 3.92
C ALA A 126 -5.65 -20.15 3.16
N GLN A 127 -4.43 -20.51 2.74
CA GLN A 127 -4.15 -21.81 2.13
C GLN A 127 -4.27 -22.97 3.11
N ALA A 128 -3.92 -22.76 4.39
CA ALA A 128 -4.07 -23.78 5.43
C ALA A 128 -5.54 -24.03 5.82
N GLU A 129 -6.40 -23.01 5.68
CA GLU A 129 -7.85 -23.12 5.92
C GLU A 129 -8.62 -23.67 4.71
N ALA A 130 -8.00 -23.69 3.51
CA ALA A 130 -8.63 -24.25 2.33
C ALA A 130 -8.78 -25.78 2.48
N PRO A 131 -9.97 -26.36 2.21
CA PRO A 131 -10.16 -27.80 2.28
C PRO A 131 -9.17 -28.50 1.35
N SER A 132 -8.58 -29.60 1.83
CA SER A 132 -7.58 -30.32 1.03
C SER A 132 -8.23 -30.81 -0.26
N ALA A 133 -7.54 -30.67 -1.39
CA ALA A 133 -8.04 -31.14 -2.69
C ALA A 133 -8.35 -32.66 -2.73
N LEU A 134 -7.98 -33.40 -1.67
CA LEU A 134 -8.26 -34.82 -1.48
C LEU A 134 -9.60 -35.11 -0.80
N GLU A 135 -10.34 -34.11 -0.31
CA GLU A 135 -11.68 -34.31 0.27
C GLU A 135 -12.82 -34.29 -0.78
N PHE A 136 -12.48 -34.08 -2.06
CA PHE A 136 -13.42 -34.06 -3.19
C PHE A 136 -13.19 -35.19 -4.21
N ALA A 137 -12.40 -36.22 -3.86
CA ALA A 137 -12.17 -37.42 -4.67
C ALA A 137 -12.71 -38.67 -3.96
#